data_AF-A0A4Y2TNK5-F1
#
_entry.id   AF-A0A4Y2TNK5-F1
#
_cell.length_a   1.000
_cell.length_b   1.000
_cell.length_c   1.000
_cell.angle_alpha   90.00
_cell.angle_beta   90.00
_cell.angle_gamma   90.00
#
_symmetry.space_group_name_H-M   'P 1'
#
loop_
_entity.id
_entity.type
_entity.pdbx_description
1 polymer ?
#
loop_
_entity_poly.entity_id
_entity_poly.type
_entity_poly.pdbx_seq_one_letter_code
_entity_poly.pdbx_strand_id
1 'polypeptide(L)'
;MTPHGYTTLKAPHFKEHMELLTVAVTAVEAAHGMPYRYGPSAQTLYATSGSASDWVYDVAGVKNSFSLELRDRGRFGFLLPRTEIIPTSEETWAGVSAVISHLQAKEKNKGSKMTTTSTITTTPTSSVNVTYSS
;
A
#
# COMPACT_ATOMS: atom_id res chain seq x y z
N MET A 1 -1.77 7.71 -7.40
CA MET A 1 -2.96 6.98 -7.89
C MET A 1 -2.67 5.50 -7.93
N THR A 2 -3.70 4.67 -7.81
CA THR A 2 -3.61 3.20 -7.96
C THR A 2 -4.26 2.75 -9.26
N PRO A 3 -4.02 1.51 -9.68
CA PRO A 3 -4.90 0.84 -10.62
C PRO A 3 -6.37 0.87 -10.13
N HIS A 4 -7.37 0.85 -11.02
CA HIS A 4 -7.21 0.79 -12.48
C HIS A 4 -7.37 2.16 -13.14
N GLY A 5 -6.69 2.34 -14.27
CA GLY A 5 -6.97 3.40 -15.24
C GLY A 5 -8.10 3.02 -16.20
N TYR A 6 -8.16 1.75 -16.64
CA TYR A 6 -9.07 1.33 -17.72
C TYR A 6 -10.51 1.04 -17.25
N THR A 7 -10.78 1.05 -15.94
CA THR A 7 -12.10 0.79 -15.37
C THR A 7 -12.30 1.55 -14.06
N THR A 8 -13.55 1.83 -13.72
CA THR A 8 -13.94 2.42 -12.42
C THR A 8 -14.23 1.36 -11.35
N LEU A 9 -14.17 0.07 -11.71
CA LEU A 9 -14.28 -1.04 -10.76
C LEU A 9 -13.12 -1.01 -9.77
N LYS A 10 -13.41 -1.38 -8.52
CA LYS A 10 -12.40 -1.45 -7.47
C LYS A 10 -11.53 -2.69 -7.67
N ALA A 11 -10.21 -2.49 -7.66
CA ALA A 11 -9.25 -3.59 -7.63
C ALA A 11 -9.40 -4.43 -6.34
N PRO A 12 -9.04 -5.73 -6.36
CA PRO A 12 -9.09 -6.58 -5.16
C PRO A 12 -8.38 -6.00 -3.92
N HIS A 13 -7.29 -5.26 -4.13
CA HIS A 13 -6.48 -4.66 -3.08
C HIS A 13 -6.86 -3.21 -2.73
N PHE A 14 -8.02 -2.71 -3.19
CA PHE A 14 -8.44 -1.31 -3.04
C PHE A 14 -8.27 -0.75 -1.62
N LYS A 15 -8.67 -1.50 -0.59
CA LYS A 15 -8.55 -1.02 0.80
C LYS A 15 -7.10 -0.79 1.24
N GLU A 16 -6.20 -1.73 0.91
CA GLU A 16 -4.78 -1.62 1.23
C GLU A 16 -4.12 -0.49 0.43
N HIS A 17 -4.49 -0.38 -0.85
CA HIS A 17 -4.06 0.71 -1.72
C HIS A 17 -4.46 2.09 -1.17
N MET A 18 -5.70 2.28 -0.74
CA MET A 18 -6.15 3.55 -0.14
C MET A 18 -5.40 3.88 1.15
N GLU A 19 -5.12 2.87 2.00
CA GLU A 19 -4.29 3.03 3.20
C GLU A 19 -2.89 3.55 2.86
N LEU A 20 -2.23 2.95 1.86
CA LEU A 20 -0.89 3.36 1.42
C LEU A 20 -0.90 4.76 0.78
N LEU A 21 -1.92 5.08 -0.01
CA LEU A 21 -2.07 6.41 -0.58
C LEU A 21 -2.29 7.47 0.52
N THR A 22 -3.07 7.19 1.56
CA THR A 22 -3.23 8.08 2.72
C THR A 22 -1.88 8.32 3.40
N VAL A 23 -1.11 7.27 3.67
CA VAL A 23 0.25 7.41 4.25
C VAL A 23 1.14 8.30 3.37
N ALA A 24 1.14 8.09 2.06
CA ALA A 24 1.94 8.86 1.12
C ALA A 24 1.56 10.34 1.13
N VAL A 25 0.27 10.68 0.94
CA VAL A 25 -0.15 12.09 0.81
C VAL A 25 -0.02 12.85 2.12
N THR A 26 -0.21 12.20 3.27
CA THR A 26 0.04 12.82 4.57
C THR A 26 1.52 13.19 4.75
N ALA A 27 2.44 12.33 4.32
CA ALA A 27 3.88 12.62 4.39
C ALA A 27 4.31 13.71 3.40
N VAL A 28 3.75 13.71 2.18
CA VAL A 28 3.95 14.77 1.17
C VAL A 28 3.48 16.12 1.72
N GLU A 29 2.27 16.18 2.27
CA GLU A 29 1.69 17.41 2.82
C GLU A 29 2.48 17.90 4.05
N ALA A 30 2.98 17.00 4.90
CA ALA A 30 3.80 17.37 6.04
C ALA A 30 5.16 18.00 5.66
N ALA A 31 5.72 17.66 4.49
CA ALA A 31 7.02 18.18 4.08
C ALA A 31 6.97 19.67 3.70
N HIS A 32 6.00 20.06 2.88
CA HIS A 32 5.92 21.44 2.35
C HIS A 32 4.49 22.02 2.26
N GLY A 33 3.50 21.36 2.86
CA GLY A 33 2.11 21.84 2.88
C GLY A 33 1.37 21.68 1.55
N MET A 34 1.81 20.75 0.68
CA MET A 34 1.17 20.52 -0.62
C MET A 34 0.17 19.37 -0.57
N PRO A 35 -1.15 19.63 -0.68
CA PRO A 35 -2.14 18.55 -0.68
C PRO A 35 -2.22 17.89 -2.06
N TYR A 36 -2.22 16.56 -2.08
CA TYR A 36 -2.37 15.74 -3.29
C TYR A 36 -3.71 15.00 -3.27
N ARG A 37 -4.37 14.92 -4.43
CA ARG A 37 -5.54 14.05 -4.64
C ARG A 37 -5.07 12.60 -4.83
N TYR A 38 -5.85 11.64 -4.36
CA TYR A 38 -5.48 10.23 -4.42
C TYR A 38 -6.71 9.32 -4.58
N GLY A 39 -6.48 8.15 -5.17
CA GLY A 39 -7.49 7.14 -5.48
C GLY A 39 -7.12 6.31 -6.72
N PRO A 40 -8.04 5.47 -7.22
CA PRO A 40 -7.89 4.80 -8.51
C PRO A 40 -7.73 5.81 -9.64
N SER A 41 -6.88 5.51 -10.60
CA SER A 41 -6.50 6.42 -11.69
C SER A 41 -7.72 6.89 -12.49
N ALA A 42 -8.63 5.96 -12.86
CA ALA A 42 -9.84 6.26 -13.61
C ALA A 42 -10.75 7.29 -12.93
N GLN A 43 -10.82 7.25 -11.59
CA GLN A 43 -11.68 8.12 -10.78
C GLN A 43 -10.99 9.43 -10.38
N THR A 44 -9.67 9.41 -10.25
CA THR A 44 -8.91 10.56 -9.74
C THR A 44 -8.55 11.52 -10.87
N LEU A 45 -8.18 10.99 -12.03
CA LEU A 45 -7.71 11.77 -13.18
C LEU A 45 -8.69 11.64 -14.35
N TYR A 46 -8.68 10.51 -15.07
CA TYR A 46 -9.63 10.14 -16.12
C TYR A 46 -9.45 8.66 -16.47
N ALA A 47 -10.46 8.06 -17.12
CA ALA A 47 -10.38 6.68 -17.61
C ALA A 47 -9.40 6.56 -18.78
N THR A 48 -8.46 5.62 -18.71
CA THR A 48 -7.37 5.44 -19.67
C THR A 48 -7.03 3.96 -19.85
N SER A 49 -6.76 3.53 -21.08
CA SER A 49 -6.29 2.16 -21.37
C SER A 49 -4.78 2.12 -21.60
N GLY A 50 -4.14 1.00 -21.25
CA GLY A 50 -2.72 0.77 -21.56
C GLY A 50 -1.76 1.51 -20.62
N SER A 51 -2.21 1.91 -19.43
CA SER A 51 -1.30 2.49 -18.43
C SER A 51 -0.30 1.44 -17.94
N ALA A 52 0.96 1.85 -17.77
CA ALA A 52 2.01 0.96 -17.27
C ALA A 52 1.66 0.44 -15.86
N SER A 53 1.03 1.28 -15.03
CA SER A 53 0.62 0.89 -13.68
C SER A 53 -0.40 -0.25 -13.67
N ASP A 54 -1.37 -0.24 -14.60
CA ASP A 54 -2.37 -1.29 -14.72
C ASP A 54 -1.72 -2.60 -15.19
N TRP A 55 -0.87 -2.53 -16.21
CA TRP A 55 -0.15 -3.71 -16.72
C TRP A 55 0.75 -4.35 -15.65
N VAL A 56 1.50 -3.53 -14.90
CA VAL A 56 2.35 -4.00 -13.80
C VAL A 56 1.53 -4.69 -12.71
N TYR A 57 0.31 -4.20 -12.46
CA TYR A 57 -0.57 -4.76 -11.44
C TYR A 57 -1.23 -6.07 -11.89
N ASP A 58 -1.87 -6.08 -13.08
CA ASP A 58 -2.67 -7.23 -13.54
C ASP A 58 -1.83 -8.32 -14.20
N VAL A 59 -0.79 -7.95 -14.96
CA VAL A 59 -0.02 -8.90 -15.77
C VAL A 59 1.28 -9.30 -15.08
N ALA A 60 2.03 -8.34 -14.54
CA ALA A 60 3.27 -8.64 -13.82
C ALA A 60 3.05 -9.09 -12.36
N GLY A 61 1.81 -8.99 -11.85
CA GLY A 61 1.44 -9.45 -10.51
C GLY A 61 2.04 -8.61 -9.37
N VAL A 62 2.53 -7.41 -9.65
CA VAL A 62 3.09 -6.52 -8.62
C VAL A 62 1.95 -5.76 -7.95
N LYS A 63 1.58 -6.23 -6.75
CA LYS A 63 0.45 -5.67 -5.98
C LYS A 63 0.52 -4.16 -5.79
N ASN A 64 1.70 -3.63 -5.47
CA ASN A 64 1.91 -2.22 -5.10
C ASN A 64 2.43 -1.42 -6.30
N SER A 65 1.55 -1.20 -7.28
CA SER A 65 1.81 -0.40 -8.48
C SER A 65 1.15 0.97 -8.34
N PHE A 66 1.88 2.06 -8.55
CA PHE A 66 1.37 3.42 -8.33
C PHE A 66 1.86 4.39 -9.39
N SER A 67 1.03 5.39 -9.71
CA SER A 67 1.37 6.51 -10.58
C SER A 67 1.33 7.82 -9.80
N LEU A 68 2.33 8.68 -10.00
CA LEU A 68 2.43 9.99 -9.37
C LEU A 68 2.35 11.07 -10.44
N GLU A 69 1.50 12.07 -10.19
CA GLU A 69 1.43 13.33 -10.95
C GLU A 69 1.93 14.42 -9.99
N LEU A 70 3.08 15.02 -10.29
CA LEU A 70 3.78 15.94 -9.39
C LEU A 70 3.26 17.38 -9.52
N ARG A 71 3.99 18.35 -8.95
CA ARG A 71 3.67 19.77 -9.11
C ARG A 71 3.70 20.19 -10.59
N ASP A 72 2.92 21.18 -11.01
CA ASP A 72 1.92 21.94 -10.24
C ASP A 72 0.48 21.58 -10.67
N ARG A 73 -0.49 22.46 -10.38
CA ARG A 73 -1.90 22.27 -10.78
C ARG A 73 -2.25 22.96 -12.11
N GLY A 74 -1.25 23.18 -12.97
CA GLY A 74 -1.41 23.75 -14.30
C GLY A 74 -1.07 25.23 -14.44
N ARG A 75 -0.51 25.90 -13.42
CA ARG A 75 -0.04 27.29 -13.57
C ARG A 75 1.21 27.34 -14.45
N PHE A 76 2.12 26.40 -14.24
CA PHE A 76 3.32 26.19 -15.06
C PHE A 76 3.26 24.88 -15.85
N GLY A 77 2.56 23.87 -15.33
CA GLY A 77 2.47 22.56 -15.96
C GLY A 77 3.86 21.97 -16.18
N PHE A 78 4.16 21.57 -17.42
CA PHE A 78 5.46 21.01 -17.79
C PHE A 78 6.63 22.01 -17.74
N LEU A 79 6.35 23.32 -17.64
CA LEU A 79 7.36 24.37 -17.55
C LEU A 79 7.57 24.84 -16.09
N LEU A 80 7.53 23.90 -15.15
CA LEU A 80 7.70 24.18 -13.73
C LEU A 80 9.06 24.87 -13.47
N PRO A 81 9.10 25.99 -12.70
CA PRO A 81 10.34 26.71 -12.43
C PRO A 81 11.41 25.84 -11.76
N ARG A 82 12.68 26.07 -12.09
CA ARG A 82 13.83 25.38 -11.49
C ARG A 82 13.82 25.40 -9.95
N THR A 83 13.32 26.48 -9.35
CA THR A 83 13.22 26.64 -7.90
C THR A 83 12.29 25.61 -7.24
N GLU A 84 11.40 24.99 -7.99
CA GLU A 84 10.46 23.97 -7.50
C GLU A 84 11.03 22.54 -7.59
N ILE A 85 12.20 22.32 -8.21
CA ILE A 85 12.77 20.97 -8.39
C ILE A 85 13.05 20.32 -7.03
N ILE A 86 13.79 21.03 -6.16
CA ILE A 86 14.17 20.49 -4.85
C ILE A 86 12.94 20.31 -3.94
N PRO A 87 12.05 21.31 -3.75
CA PRO A 87 10.83 21.12 -2.97
C PRO A 87 9.96 19.96 -3.46
N THR A 88 9.78 19.82 -4.79
CA THR A 88 9.01 18.71 -5.36
C THR A 88 9.67 17.36 -5.06
N SER A 89 11.00 17.29 -5.11
CA SER A 89 11.74 16.07 -4.85
C SER A 89 11.69 15.67 -3.37
N GLU A 90 11.83 16.64 -2.46
CA GLU A 90 11.79 16.42 -1.02
C GLU A 90 10.42 15.91 -0.56
N GLU A 91 9.32 16.53 -0.99
CA GLU A 91 7.98 16.05 -0.64
C GLU A 91 7.66 14.68 -1.27
N THR A 92 8.08 14.45 -2.53
CA THR A 92 7.89 13.16 -3.20
C THR A 92 8.64 12.06 -2.46
N TRP A 93 9.88 12.34 -2.05
CA TRP A 93 10.70 11.39 -1.30
C TRP A 93 10.12 11.08 0.08
N ALA A 94 9.55 12.09 0.76
CA ALA A 94 8.85 11.87 2.02
C ALA A 94 7.67 10.88 1.86
N GLY A 95 6.85 11.05 0.82
CA GLY A 95 5.76 10.15 0.47
C GLY A 95 6.23 8.71 0.19
N VAL A 96 7.24 8.56 -0.67
CA VAL A 96 7.80 7.24 -1.04
C VAL A 96 8.40 6.54 0.19
N SER A 97 9.19 7.25 0.98
CA SER A 97 9.84 6.71 2.17
C SER A 97 8.83 6.27 3.24
N ALA A 98 7.75 7.03 3.42
CA ALA A 98 6.68 6.69 4.36
C ALA A 98 5.98 5.39 3.96
N VAL A 99 5.64 5.22 2.66
CA VAL A 99 5.03 3.98 2.14
C VAL A 99 5.95 2.78 2.34
N ILE A 100 7.24 2.91 2.01
CA ILE A 100 8.22 1.83 2.19
C ILE A 100 8.30 1.43 3.66
N SER A 101 8.44 2.41 4.55
CA SER A 101 8.53 2.18 6.00
C SER A 101 7.27 1.49 6.54
N HIS A 102 6.09 1.92 6.09
CA HIS A 102 4.81 1.34 6.47
C HIS A 102 4.67 -0.12 6.04
N LEU A 103 5.08 -0.44 4.80
CA LEU A 103 5.08 -1.80 4.29
C LEU A 103 6.07 -2.70 5.06
N GLN A 104 7.28 -2.21 5.33
CA GLN A 104 8.27 -2.95 6.13
C GLN A 104 7.75 -3.27 7.54
N ALA A 105 7.06 -2.33 8.18
CA ALA A 105 6.45 -2.55 9.49
C ALA A 105 5.32 -3.60 9.42
N LYS A 106 4.46 -3.57 8.39
CA LYS A 106 3.40 -4.57 8.20
C LYS A 106 3.96 -5.97 7.99
N GLU A 107 5.04 -6.12 7.23
CA GLU A 107 5.68 -7.43 7.02
C GLU A 107 6.30 -7.99 8.30
N LYS A 108 6.99 -7.17 9.10
CA LYS A 108 7.49 -7.57 10.43
C LYS A 108 6.36 -8.06 11.35
N ASN A 109 5.24 -7.34 11.35
CA ASN A 109 4.08 -7.67 12.18
C ASN A 109 3.38 -8.98 11.76
N LYS A 110 3.39 -9.31 10.46
CA LYS A 110 2.92 -10.62 9.98
C LYS A 110 3.80 -11.77 10.46
N GLY A 111 5.13 -11.61 10.38
CA GLY A 111 6.09 -12.60 10.88
C GLY A 111 5.96 -12.85 12.38
N SER A 112 5.71 -11.80 13.17
CA SER A 112 5.47 -11.95 14.61
C SER A 112 4.17 -12.69 14.94
N LYS A 113 3.08 -12.50 14.17
CA LYS A 113 1.81 -13.20 14.41
C LYS A 113 1.87 -14.69 14.04
N MET A 114 2.69 -15.08 13.08
CA MET A 114 2.83 -16.47 12.63
C MET A 114 3.64 -17.34 13.60
N THR A 115 4.38 -16.72 14.53
CA THR A 115 5.23 -17.44 15.51
C THR A 115 4.50 -17.76 16.83
N THR A 116 3.28 -17.25 17.07
CA THR A 116 2.57 -17.39 18.37
C THR A 116 1.40 -18.38 18.35
N THR A 117 1.29 -19.27 17.35
CA THR A 117 0.25 -20.32 17.34
C THR A 117 0.88 -21.69 17.14
N SER A 118 1.47 -22.22 18.21
CA SER A 118 1.67 -23.65 18.42
C SER A 118 1.38 -23.92 19.89
N THR A 119 0.11 -23.85 20.27
CA THR A 119 -0.34 -24.31 21.58
C THR A 119 -0.33 -25.83 21.55
N ILE A 120 0.57 -26.43 22.33
CA ILE A 120 0.65 -27.87 22.57
C ILE A 120 -0.69 -28.31 23.17
N THR A 121 -1.46 -29.12 22.44
CA THR A 121 -2.58 -29.88 23.01
C THR A 121 -2.01 -31.09 23.75
N THR A 122 -1.83 -30.99 25.07
CA THR A 122 -1.64 -32.18 25.90
C THR A 122 -3.01 -32.77 26.23
N THR A 123 -3.35 -33.89 25.60
CA THR A 123 -4.50 -34.73 25.98
C THR A 123 -4.20 -35.42 27.32
N PRO A 124 -5.04 -35.32 28.36
CA PRO A 124 -4.86 -36.12 29.56
C PRO A 124 -5.29 -37.56 29.26
N THR A 125 -4.35 -38.52 29.36
CA THR A 125 -4.66 -39.95 29.27
C THR A 125 -5.14 -40.42 30.64
N SER A 126 -6.42 -40.77 30.74
CA SER A 126 -6.98 -41.46 31.91
C SER A 126 -6.63 -42.94 31.85
N SER A 127 -5.88 -43.43 32.83
CA SER A 127 -5.60 -44.86 33.03
C SER A 127 -6.83 -45.56 33.62
N VAL A 128 -7.35 -46.56 32.90
CA VAL A 128 -8.38 -47.49 33.39
C VAL A 128 -7.68 -48.61 34.16
N ASN A 129 -7.97 -48.75 35.45
CA ASN A 129 -7.51 -49.88 36.26
C ASN A 129 -8.52 -51.03 36.18
N VAL A 130 -8.10 -52.20 35.69
CA VAL A 130 -8.87 -53.45 35.72
C VAL A 130 -8.29 -54.33 36.83
N THR A 131 -9.04 -54.57 37.90
CA THR A 131 -8.71 -55.57 38.93
C THR A 131 -9.50 -56.85 38.68
N TYR A 132 -8.79 -57.97 38.56
CA TYR A 132 -9.37 -59.32 38.63
C TYR A 132 -9.24 -59.85 40.06
N SER A 133 -10.35 -60.26 40.65
CA SER A 133 -10.40 -61.01 41.91
C SER A 133 -10.36 -62.51 41.62
N SER A 134 -9.47 -63.23 42.32
CA SER A 134 -9.53 -64.69 42.52
C SER A 134 -10.36 -65.03 43.75
#